data_AF-A0A7V9M3Q5-F1
#
_entry.id   AF-A0A7V9M3Q5-F1
#
_cell.length_a   1.000
_cell.length_b   1.000
_cell.length_c   1.000
_cell.angle_alpha   90.00
_cell.angle_beta   90.00
_cell.angle_gamma   90.00
#
_symmetry.space_group_name_H-M   'P 1'
#
loop_
_entity.id
_entity.type
_entity.pdbx_description
1 polymer ?
#
loop_
_entity_poly.entity_id
_entity_poly.type
_entity_poly.pdbx_seq_one_letter_code
_entity_poly.pdbx_strand_id
1 'polypeptide(L)' 'MNSNKIYIFDTTLRDGEQVPGCKLNTKEKVELALA' A
#
# COMPACT_ATOMS: atom_id res chain seq x y z
N MET A 1 3.84 -26.92 9.54
CA MET A 1 3.39 -25.54 9.27
C MET A 1 1.87 -25.57 9.23
N ASN A 2 1.20 -24.67 9.94
CA ASN A 2 -0.27 -24.67 9.98
C ASN A 2 -0.79 -24.21 8.62
N SER A 3 -1.39 -25.12 7.84
CA SER A 3 -1.64 -24.98 6.40
C SER A 3 -2.73 -23.96 6.03
N ASN A 4 -3.37 -23.34 7.02
CA ASN A 4 -4.52 -22.43 6.83
C ASN A 4 -4.17 -20.96 7.05
N LYS A 5 -2.88 -20.59 7.05
CA LYS A 5 -2.46 -19.20 7.23
C LYS A 5 -2.44 -18.47 5.89
N ILE A 6 -3.31 -17.48 5.75
CA ILE A 6 -3.36 -16.58 4.60
C ILE A 6 -2.43 -15.39 4.88
N TYR A 7 -1.60 -15.04 3.90
CA TYR A 7 -0.76 -13.85 3.93
C TYR A 7 -1.33 -12.84 2.96
N ILE A 8 -1.44 -11.59 3.43
CA ILE A 8 -1.85 -10.46 2.61
C ILE A 8 -0.67 -9.50 2.56
N PHE A 9 -0.31 -9.11 1.34
CA PHE A 9 0.71 -8.10 1.10
C PHE A 9 0.01 -6.83 0.66
N ASP A 10 0.16 -5.78 1.46
CA ASP A 10 -0.37 -4.47 1.14
C ASP A 10 0.49 -3.82 0.04
N THR A 11 -0.11 -3.56 -1.13
CA THR A 11 0.55 -2.86 -2.24
C THR A 11 0.09 -1.41 -2.39
N THR A 12 -0.67 -0.88 -1.42
CA THR A 12 -1.31 0.45 -1.49
C THR A 12 -0.32 1.57 -1.85
N LEU A 13 0.85 1.60 -1.20
CA LEU A 13 1.85 2.66 -1.42
C LEU A 13 2.60 2.57 -2.75
N ARG A 14 2.44 1.49 -3.52
CA ARG A 14 3.13 1.25 -4.80
C ARG A 14 2.15 1.11 -5.95
N ASP A 15 1.23 0.17 -5.88
CA ASP A 15 0.24 -0.05 -6.95
C ASP A 15 -0.83 1.05 -6.93
N GLY A 16 -1.26 1.45 -5.73
CA GLY A 16 -2.25 2.52 -5.57
C GLY A 16 -1.77 3.84 -6.17
N GLU A 17 -0.50 4.21 -5.96
CA GLU A 17 0.06 5.44 -6.52
C GLU A 17 0.35 5.38 -8.04
N GLN A 18 0.35 4.18 -8.62
CA GLN A 18 0.65 3.97 -10.04
C GLN A 18 -0.59 4.19 -10.92
N VAL A 19 -1.79 4.22 -10.34
CA VAL A 19 -3.04 4.51 -11.03
C VAL A 19 -3.04 5.95 -11.58
N PRO A 20 -3.46 6.18 -12.85
CA PRO A 20 -3.59 7.51 -13.40
C PRO A 20 -4.45 8.43 -12.52
N GLY A 21 -3.96 9.63 -12.23
CA GLY A 21 -4.65 10.60 -11.36
C GLY A 21 -4.50 10.35 -9.86
N CYS A 22 -3.84 9.26 -9.43
CA CYS A 22 -3.60 8.94 -8.03
C CYS A 22 -2.10 8.98 -7.73
N LYS A 23 -1.44 10.13 -7.93
CA LYS A 23 0.00 10.28 -7.65
C LYS A 23 0.20 10.85 -6.26
N LEU A 24 0.91 10.11 -5.41
CA LEU A 24 1.27 10.56 -4.06
C LEU A 24 2.73 11.00 -4.05
N ASN A 25 3.00 12.18 -3.51
CA ASN A 25 4.35 12.61 -3.18
C ASN A 25 4.84 11.92 -1.89
N THR A 26 6.12 12.04 -1.59
CA THR A 26 6.73 11.35 -0.44
C THR A 26 6.04 11.70 0.89
N LYS A 27 5.61 12.95 1.08
CA LYS A 27 4.93 13.38 2.31
C LYS A 27 3.55 12.76 2.42
N GLU A 28 2.76 12.78 1.34
CA GLU A 28 1.43 12.17 1.30
C GLU A 28 1.48 10.66 1.54
N LYS A 29 2.52 9.96 1.05
CA LYS A 29 2.74 8.54 1.36
C LYS A 29 2.97 8.29 2.85
N VAL A 30 3.79 9.13 3.49
CA VAL A 30 4.07 9.01 4.93
C VAL A 30 2.81 9.31 5.74
N GLU A 31 2.04 10.33 5.35
CA GLU A 31 0.76 10.64 5.99
C GLU A 31 -0.24 9.49 5.85
N LEU A 32 -0.38 8.90 4.66
CA LEU A 32 -1.24 7.73 4.43
C LEU A 32 -0.80 6.50 5.22
N ALA A 33 0.51 6.27 5.35
CA ALA A 33 1.04 5.14 6.12
C ALA A 33 0.86 5.28 7.64
N LEU A 34 0.63 6.50 8.13
CA LEU A 34 0.42 6.81 9.54
C LEU A 34 -1.07 6.97 9.91
N ALA A 35 -1.96 7.03 8.93
CA ALA A 35 -3.41 7.11 9.10
C ALA A 35 -4.02 5.73 9.35
#